data_AF-A0A1Z8PW68-F1
#
_entry.id   AF-A0A1Z8PW68-F1
#
_cell.length_a   1.000
_cell.length_b   1.000
_cell.length_c   1.000
_cell.angle_alpha   90.00
_cell.angle_beta   90.00
_cell.angle_gamma   90.00
#
_symmetry.space_group_name_H-M   'P 1'
#
loop_
_entity.id
_entity.type
_entity.pdbx_description
1 polymer ?
#
loop_
_entity_poly.entity_id
_entity_poly.type
_entity_poly.pdbx_seq_one_letter_code
_entity_poly.pdbx_strand_id
1 'polypeptide(L)'
;MRKLLKPILALSILAFGGVSTSQYAAAEVVNQYDPEYMPEFADEIIEDGDIYYHDVNVLSDFNYFVTPVRHKDAKDGKIAFRITNTAAVTGCIKSKPPEAEVELSWKKVEINIIESVTRLNEDERDYKLNNCEVKAAAPYVDVVLDRDELIEGGVEKIEFSSKAMGMFMSLKTLIDKEKAFFLIPVQENINTVPTSLLLNGKNKYTYWFFPENTVVLYNETLEINDHTAQKISDFARRRGLVPITEKYKDFRTHDGNRHKMYFIDVDGAYAHQIKGEEVMTLGNIELDEIYHTASGAVTKPSKKPIYVKLPGVYD
;
A
#
# COMPACT_ATOMS: atom_id res chain seq x y z
N MET A 1 -67.08 -18.59 8.01
CA MET A 1 -67.40 -18.01 6.67
C MET A 1 -66.17 -17.25 6.22
N ARG A 2 -65.43 -17.73 5.20
CA ARG A 2 -65.53 -17.32 3.78
C ARG A 2 -65.52 -15.78 3.64
N LYS A 3 -64.68 -15.12 2.84
CA LYS A 3 -63.85 -15.51 1.69
C LYS A 3 -63.12 -14.24 1.17
N LEU A 4 -61.91 -14.43 0.62
CA LEU A 4 -61.34 -13.80 -0.62
C LEU A 4 -61.16 -12.27 -0.65
N LEU A 5 -60.06 -11.67 -1.13
CA LEU A 5 -59.32 -11.95 -2.37
C LEU A 5 -57.83 -11.55 -2.26
N LYS A 6 -56.96 -12.34 -2.92
CA LYS A 6 -55.72 -11.89 -3.59
C LYS A 6 -56.09 -11.34 -4.99
N PRO A 7 -55.26 -10.50 -5.66
CA PRO A 7 -54.15 -11.01 -6.49
C PRO A 7 -52.83 -10.20 -6.31
N ILE A 8 -51.70 -10.88 -6.15
CA ILE A 8 -50.63 -11.04 -7.16
C ILE A 8 -49.97 -9.70 -7.56
N LEU A 9 -48.76 -9.48 -7.05
CA LEU A 9 -47.65 -9.15 -7.95
C LEU A 9 -46.37 -9.80 -7.42
N ALA A 10 -45.70 -10.49 -8.33
CA ALA A 10 -44.49 -11.25 -8.12
C ALA A 10 -43.33 -10.33 -7.75
N LEU A 11 -42.58 -10.71 -6.71
CA LEU A 11 -41.17 -10.36 -6.63
C LEU A 11 -40.40 -11.64 -6.30
N SER A 12 -39.68 -12.08 -7.31
CA SER A 12 -38.75 -13.18 -7.36
C SER A 12 -37.79 -13.16 -6.17
N ILE A 13 -37.84 -14.23 -5.38
CA ILE A 13 -36.73 -14.63 -4.51
C ILE A 13 -35.66 -15.20 -5.43
N LEU A 14 -34.71 -14.37 -5.86
CA LEU A 14 -33.40 -14.83 -6.32
C LEU A 14 -32.48 -14.79 -5.10
N ALA A 15 -32.52 -15.88 -4.36
CA ALA A 15 -31.53 -16.22 -3.37
C ALA A 15 -30.36 -16.90 -4.08
N PHE A 16 -29.14 -16.51 -3.68
CA PHE A 16 -27.88 -17.19 -3.93
C PHE A 16 -27.46 -17.42 -5.39
N GLY A 17 -26.62 -16.51 -5.86
CA GLY A 17 -25.79 -16.66 -7.04
C GLY A 17 -24.69 -15.60 -7.01
N GLY A 18 -23.85 -15.63 -5.96
CA GLY A 18 -22.56 -14.98 -6.06
C GLY A 18 -21.85 -15.60 -7.24
N VAL A 19 -21.63 -14.82 -8.29
CA VAL A 19 -20.74 -15.21 -9.38
C VAL A 19 -19.36 -15.23 -8.76
N SER A 20 -18.96 -16.39 -8.24
CA SER A 20 -17.56 -16.67 -8.02
C SER A 20 -16.95 -16.74 -9.41
N THR A 21 -15.97 -15.90 -9.69
CA THR A 21 -15.11 -15.97 -10.88
C THR A 21 -14.20 -17.22 -10.87
N SER A 22 -14.58 -18.28 -10.16
CA SER A 22 -13.81 -19.50 -9.96
C SER A 22 -14.22 -20.66 -10.88
N GLN A 23 -15.21 -20.50 -11.76
CA GLN A 23 -15.68 -21.61 -12.62
C GLN A 23 -15.00 -21.69 -13.99
N TYR A 24 -14.23 -20.68 -14.43
CA TYR A 24 -13.30 -20.86 -15.55
C TYR A 24 -11.96 -21.45 -15.13
N ALA A 25 -11.64 -21.45 -13.84
CA ALA A 25 -10.39 -22.01 -13.34
C ALA A 25 -10.45 -23.54 -13.16
N ALA A 26 -11.61 -24.18 -13.09
CA ALA A 26 -11.71 -25.57 -12.60
C ALA A 26 -11.68 -26.67 -13.69
N ALA A 27 -11.85 -26.32 -14.98
CA ALA A 27 -11.80 -27.31 -16.06
C ALA A 27 -10.37 -27.56 -16.58
N GLU A 28 -9.42 -26.65 -16.32
CA GLU A 28 -8.01 -26.79 -16.74
C GLU A 28 -7.08 -27.35 -15.65
N VAL A 29 -7.50 -27.41 -14.38
CA VAL A 29 -6.63 -27.93 -13.28
C VAL A 29 -6.41 -29.44 -13.37
N VAL A 30 -7.21 -30.17 -14.15
CA VAL A 30 -7.09 -31.64 -14.20
C VAL A 30 -6.00 -32.12 -15.17
N ASN A 31 -5.46 -31.26 -16.04
CA ASN A 31 -4.35 -31.64 -16.95
C ASN A 31 -2.95 -31.22 -16.48
N GLN A 32 -2.78 -30.63 -15.29
CA GLN A 32 -1.48 -30.16 -14.78
C GLN A 32 -0.55 -31.25 -14.20
N TYR A 33 -0.83 -32.54 -14.44
CA TYR A 33 0.03 -33.64 -14.00
C TYR A 33 0.70 -34.41 -15.13
N ASP A 34 0.69 -33.86 -16.34
CA ASP A 34 1.61 -34.34 -17.38
C ASP A 34 2.93 -33.54 -17.28
N PRO A 35 4.05 -34.17 -16.90
CA PRO A 35 5.35 -33.51 -16.82
C PRO A 35 5.89 -33.07 -18.19
N GLU A 36 5.26 -33.47 -19.30
CA GLU A 36 5.57 -33.01 -20.66
C GLU A 36 4.63 -31.90 -21.16
N TYR A 37 3.61 -31.51 -20.37
CA TYR A 37 2.68 -30.45 -20.76
C TYR A 37 3.32 -29.07 -20.60
N MET A 38 3.85 -28.54 -21.70
CA MET A 38 4.01 -27.10 -21.89
C MET A 38 2.69 -26.55 -22.41
N PRO A 39 2.03 -25.61 -21.70
CA PRO A 39 0.83 -25.00 -22.25
C PRO A 39 1.20 -24.23 -23.53
N GLU A 40 0.39 -24.41 -24.58
CA GLU A 40 0.51 -23.72 -25.87
C GLU A 40 0.26 -22.21 -25.69
N PHE A 41 1.26 -21.47 -25.17
CA PHE A 41 1.22 -20.01 -25.02
C PHE A 41 2.35 -19.30 -25.77
N ALA A 42 3.08 -20.01 -26.63
CA ALA A 42 4.03 -19.41 -27.54
C ALA A 42 3.53 -19.61 -28.97
N ASP A 43 3.21 -18.52 -29.67
CA ASP A 43 3.18 -18.57 -31.13
C ASP A 43 4.59 -18.93 -31.59
N GLU A 44 4.78 -20.17 -32.02
CA GLU A 44 6.03 -20.68 -32.55
C GLU A 44 6.18 -20.17 -33.99
N ILE A 45 7.01 -19.14 -34.20
CA ILE A 45 7.38 -18.73 -35.55
C ILE A 45 8.73 -19.38 -35.88
N ILE A 46 8.70 -20.30 -36.84
CA ILE A 46 9.89 -20.92 -37.41
C ILE A 46 10.32 -20.07 -38.62
N GLU A 47 11.35 -19.27 -38.47
CA GLU A 47 12.09 -18.66 -39.58
C GLU A 47 13.49 -19.30 -39.68
N ASP A 48 13.83 -19.83 -40.85
CA ASP A 48 15.16 -20.39 -41.18
C ASP A 48 15.71 -21.48 -40.23
N GLY A 49 14.83 -22.24 -39.56
CA GLY A 49 15.20 -23.40 -38.76
C GLY A 49 15.70 -23.08 -37.34
N ASP A 50 15.71 -21.80 -36.97
CA ASP A 50 15.91 -21.34 -35.60
C ASP A 50 14.54 -21.08 -34.96
N ILE A 51 14.33 -21.60 -33.74
CA ILE A 51 13.11 -21.39 -32.97
C ILE A 51 13.26 -20.07 -32.21
N TYR A 52 12.48 -19.06 -32.60
CA TYR A 52 12.38 -17.80 -31.88
C TYR A 52 11.16 -17.87 -30.96
N TYR A 53 11.40 -17.90 -29.64
CA TYR A 53 10.34 -17.61 -28.68
C TYR A 53 10.12 -16.10 -28.71
N HIS A 54 8.93 -15.65 -29.12
CA HIS A 54 8.54 -14.27 -28.90
C HIS A 54 8.72 -13.91 -27.42
N ASP A 55 8.96 -12.63 -27.14
CA ASP A 55 8.79 -12.05 -25.80
C ASP A 55 7.35 -12.31 -25.32
N VAL A 56 7.09 -13.50 -24.80
CA VAL A 56 5.78 -13.86 -24.26
C VAL A 56 5.69 -13.13 -22.92
N ASN A 57 4.90 -12.05 -22.88
CA ASN A 57 4.41 -11.51 -21.63
C ASN A 57 3.54 -12.60 -20.98
N VAL A 58 4.16 -13.43 -20.14
CA VAL A 58 3.48 -14.52 -19.40
C VAL A 58 2.48 -13.96 -18.39
N LEU A 59 2.59 -12.67 -18.07
CA LEU A 59 1.64 -11.98 -17.22
C LEU A 59 0.68 -11.15 -18.05
N SER A 60 -0.60 -11.31 -17.74
CA SER A 60 -1.62 -10.38 -18.19
C SER A 60 -1.31 -9.01 -17.56
N ASP A 61 -1.08 -7.98 -18.38
CA ASP A 61 -0.71 -6.61 -17.99
C ASP A 61 -1.81 -5.85 -17.20
N PHE A 62 -2.77 -6.55 -16.59
CA PHE A 62 -4.10 -6.00 -16.36
C PHE A 62 -4.36 -5.35 -15.02
N ASN A 63 -3.42 -5.26 -14.08
CA ASN A 63 -3.73 -4.62 -12.79
C ASN A 63 -2.50 -3.97 -12.16
N TYR A 64 -2.50 -2.63 -12.14
CA TYR A 64 -1.60 -1.82 -11.33
C TYR A 64 -2.32 -1.32 -10.07
N PHE A 65 -1.64 -1.40 -8.92
CA PHE A 65 -2.03 -0.67 -7.72
C PHE A 65 -1.11 0.52 -7.51
N VAL A 66 -1.71 1.70 -7.36
CA VAL A 66 -1.00 2.92 -6.97
C VAL A 66 -1.22 3.15 -5.48
N THR A 67 -0.12 3.27 -4.74
CA THR A 67 -0.16 3.56 -3.31
C THR A 67 0.82 4.69 -3.00
N PRO A 68 0.39 5.78 -2.33
CA PRO A 68 1.33 6.76 -1.80
C PRO A 68 2.26 6.11 -0.79
N VAL A 69 3.57 6.33 -0.91
CA VAL A 69 4.59 5.75 -0.05
C VAL A 69 5.56 6.81 0.47
N ARG A 70 6.21 6.52 1.60
CA ARG A 70 7.40 7.24 2.05
C ARG A 70 8.62 6.64 1.38
N HIS A 71 9.26 7.41 0.52
CA HIS A 71 10.48 7.00 -0.16
C HIS A 71 11.70 7.44 0.66
N LYS A 72 12.70 6.57 0.78
CA LYS A 72 13.96 6.84 1.52
C LYS A 72 14.70 8.10 1.04
N ASP A 73 14.56 8.41 -0.25
CA ASP A 73 15.16 9.59 -0.91
C ASP A 73 14.18 10.77 -1.01
N ALA A 74 12.95 10.63 -0.49
CA ALA A 74 11.96 11.71 -0.37
C ALA A 74 12.21 12.54 0.89
N LYS A 75 13.43 13.08 1.03
CA LYS A 75 13.72 14.13 2.03
C LYS A 75 12.86 15.35 1.70
N ASP A 76 12.29 15.95 2.74
CA ASP A 76 11.47 17.18 2.79
C ASP A 76 10.83 17.62 1.46
N GLY A 77 9.51 17.51 1.36
CA GLY A 77 8.76 18.08 0.24
C GLY A 77 8.72 17.21 -1.01
N LYS A 78 8.93 15.90 -0.91
CA LYS A 78 8.66 14.97 -2.02
C LYS A 78 7.48 14.06 -1.70
N ILE A 79 6.73 13.70 -2.73
CA ILE A 79 5.68 12.68 -2.67
C ILE A 79 6.14 11.51 -3.51
N ALA A 80 5.97 10.28 -3.02
CA ALA A 80 6.24 9.10 -3.83
C ALA A 80 4.97 8.27 -4.00
N PHE A 81 4.77 7.76 -5.20
CA PHE A 81 3.74 6.78 -5.51
C PHE A 81 4.41 5.47 -5.91
N ARG A 82 4.12 4.41 -5.16
CA ARG A 82 4.49 3.05 -5.54
C ARG A 82 3.42 2.48 -6.45
N ILE A 83 3.85 2.05 -7.63
CA ILE A 83 3.00 1.49 -8.67
C ILE A 83 3.41 0.03 -8.79
N THR A 84 2.58 -0.85 -8.25
CA THR A 84 2.86 -2.28 -8.15
C THR A 84 2.05 -3.03 -9.19
N ASN A 85 2.71 -3.84 -10.00
CA ASN A 85 2.02 -4.82 -10.84
C ASN A 85 1.56 -5.98 -9.96
N THR A 86 0.26 -6.28 -9.94
CA THR A 86 -0.29 -7.33 -9.07
C THR A 86 -0.03 -8.74 -9.57
N ALA A 87 0.43 -8.84 -10.81
CA ALA A 87 0.76 -10.10 -11.43
C ALA A 87 2.02 -10.67 -10.74
N ALA A 88 1.82 -11.71 -9.92
CA ALA A 88 2.91 -12.47 -9.32
C ALA A 88 3.13 -13.74 -10.15
N VAL A 89 4.31 -13.89 -10.76
CA VAL A 89 4.73 -15.18 -11.32
C VAL A 89 5.54 -15.91 -10.27
N THR A 90 5.18 -17.17 -10.07
CA THR A 90 5.97 -18.13 -9.31
C THR A 90 6.81 -18.96 -10.28
N GLY A 91 8.13 -18.89 -10.22
CA GLY A 91 9.05 -19.68 -11.05
C GLY A 91 10.44 -19.04 -11.20
N CYS A 92 11.28 -19.59 -12.07
CA CYS A 92 12.61 -19.04 -12.42
C CYS A 92 12.48 -17.96 -13.49
N ILE A 93 11.80 -16.89 -13.12
CA ILE A 93 11.54 -15.75 -14.00
C ILE A 93 12.47 -14.59 -13.67
N LYS A 94 12.99 -13.96 -14.73
CA LYS A 94 13.63 -12.65 -14.64
C LYS A 94 12.60 -11.62 -15.08
N SER A 95 12.04 -10.89 -14.13
CA SER A 95 11.17 -9.73 -14.41
C SER A 95 11.99 -8.45 -14.34
N LYS A 96 11.95 -7.66 -15.41
CA LYS A 96 12.37 -6.26 -15.35
C LYS A 96 11.26 -5.49 -14.60
N PRO A 97 11.58 -4.66 -13.59
CA PRO A 97 10.57 -3.82 -12.95
C PRO A 97 9.95 -2.86 -13.98
N PRO A 98 8.71 -2.40 -13.76
CA PRO A 98 8.13 -1.37 -14.61
C PRO A 98 8.99 -0.11 -14.58
N GLU A 99 8.90 0.69 -15.63
CA GLU A 99 9.47 2.03 -15.67
C GLU A 99 8.31 3.05 -15.73
N ALA A 100 8.60 4.31 -15.41
CA ALA A 100 7.61 5.37 -15.43
C ALA A 100 8.18 6.62 -16.08
N GLU A 101 7.44 7.17 -17.02
CA GLU A 101 7.69 8.47 -17.62
C GLU A 101 6.73 9.48 -16.99
N VAL A 102 7.27 10.61 -16.53
CA VAL A 102 6.49 11.66 -15.87
C VAL A 102 6.49 12.90 -16.75
N GLU A 103 5.31 13.40 -17.07
CA GLU A 103 5.11 14.62 -17.83
C GLU A 103 4.22 15.60 -17.06
N LEU A 104 4.67 16.85 -16.94
CA LEU A 104 3.87 17.94 -16.38
C LEU A 104 3.19 18.71 -17.52
N SER A 105 1.86 18.68 -17.56
CA SER A 105 1.05 19.31 -18.60
C SER A 105 -0.11 20.07 -17.96
N TRP A 106 -0.14 21.40 -18.13
CA TRP A 106 -1.16 22.34 -17.62
C TRP A 106 -2.01 21.85 -16.43
N LYS A 107 -1.58 22.16 -15.20
CA LYS A 107 -2.25 21.77 -13.95
C LYS A 107 -2.45 20.26 -13.74
N LYS A 108 -1.81 19.42 -14.54
CA LYS A 108 -1.86 17.96 -14.45
C LYS A 108 -0.46 17.37 -14.52
N VAL A 109 -0.25 16.29 -13.78
CA VAL A 109 0.88 15.37 -13.99
C VAL A 109 0.36 14.09 -14.63
N GLU A 110 0.98 13.69 -15.73
CA GLU A 110 0.77 12.40 -16.37
C GLU A 110 1.92 11.46 -15.99
N ILE A 111 1.58 10.27 -15.52
CA ILE A 111 2.54 9.22 -15.18
C ILE A 111 2.22 8.03 -16.09
N ASN A 112 3.05 7.87 -17.12
CA ASN A 112 2.94 6.80 -18.10
C ASN A 112 3.81 5.62 -17.67
N ILE A 113 3.18 4.48 -17.42
CA ILE A 113 3.85 3.25 -16.99
C ILE A 113 4.26 2.46 -18.22
N ILE A 114 5.56 2.24 -18.32
CA ILE A 114 6.17 1.31 -19.24
C ILE A 114 6.14 -0.05 -18.56
N GLU A 115 5.41 -0.98 -19.15
CA GLU A 115 5.12 -2.30 -18.57
C GLU A 115 6.38 -3.10 -18.26
N SER A 116 6.30 -3.87 -17.17
CA SER A 116 7.33 -4.83 -16.79
C SER A 116 7.38 -5.97 -17.80
N VAL A 117 8.54 -6.19 -18.42
CA VAL A 117 8.75 -7.38 -19.25
C VAL A 117 9.21 -8.52 -18.35
N THR A 118 8.47 -9.63 -18.36
CA THR A 118 8.84 -10.86 -17.64
C THR A 118 9.28 -11.91 -18.63
N ARG A 119 10.51 -12.41 -18.47
CA ARG A 119 11.07 -13.48 -19.32
C ARG A 119 11.34 -14.73 -18.48
N LEU A 120 11.09 -15.89 -19.09
CA LEU A 120 11.57 -17.17 -18.56
C LEU A 120 13.10 -17.19 -18.69
N ASN A 121 13.80 -17.71 -17.69
CA ASN A 121 15.25 -17.82 -17.74
C ASN A 121 15.64 -18.97 -18.69
N GLU A 122 16.06 -18.65 -19.91
CA GLU A 122 16.40 -19.65 -20.95
C GLU A 122 17.56 -20.57 -20.55
N ASP A 123 18.40 -20.15 -19.60
CA ASP A 123 19.54 -20.90 -19.07
C ASP A 123 19.15 -21.95 -18.01
N GLU A 124 17.92 -21.91 -17.48
CA GLU A 124 17.44 -22.76 -16.39
C GLU A 124 16.22 -23.60 -16.82
N ARG A 125 16.29 -24.20 -18.01
CA ARG A 125 15.19 -25.03 -18.58
C ARG A 125 14.76 -26.19 -17.67
N ASP A 126 15.67 -26.69 -16.83
CA ASP A 126 15.37 -27.74 -15.84
C ASP A 126 14.99 -27.15 -14.47
N TYR A 127 13.73 -26.72 -14.36
CA TYR A 127 13.10 -26.24 -13.11
C TYR A 127 13.21 -27.23 -11.94
N LYS A 128 13.50 -28.52 -12.20
CA LYS A 128 13.63 -29.58 -11.19
C LYS A 128 15.05 -29.73 -10.62
N LEU A 129 16.09 -29.21 -11.29
CA LEU A 129 17.50 -29.49 -10.96
C LEU A 129 18.25 -28.30 -10.34
N ASN A 130 17.78 -27.08 -10.56
CA ASN A 130 18.40 -25.88 -10.01
C ASN A 130 17.56 -25.37 -8.84
N ASN A 131 18.16 -25.21 -7.65
CA ASN A 131 17.57 -24.66 -6.42
C ASN A 131 17.08 -23.21 -6.62
N CYS A 132 16.06 -23.05 -7.44
CA CYS A 132 15.49 -21.78 -7.80
C CYS A 132 14.51 -21.37 -6.70
N GLU A 133 14.91 -20.36 -5.93
CA GLU A 133 14.09 -19.82 -4.86
C GLU A 133 12.92 -19.06 -5.48
N VAL A 134 11.72 -19.65 -5.42
CA VAL A 134 10.48 -19.01 -5.88
C VAL A 134 10.22 -17.77 -5.02
N LYS A 135 10.59 -16.60 -5.52
CA LYS A 135 10.33 -15.31 -4.86
C LYS A 135 9.12 -14.65 -5.51
N ALA A 136 7.99 -14.68 -4.82
CA ALA A 136 6.86 -13.84 -5.16
C ALA A 136 7.19 -12.39 -4.75
N ALA A 137 7.85 -11.64 -5.64
CA ALA A 137 8.00 -10.21 -5.51
C ALA A 137 7.18 -9.55 -6.63
N ALA A 138 6.11 -8.86 -6.25
CA ALA A 138 5.34 -8.04 -7.18
C ALA A 138 6.25 -6.90 -7.66
N PRO A 139 6.57 -6.80 -8.96
CA PRO A 139 7.46 -5.76 -9.44
C PRO A 139 6.78 -4.40 -9.29
N TYR A 140 7.55 -3.41 -8.86
CA TYR A 140 7.04 -2.06 -8.62
C TYR A 140 8.01 -1.00 -9.15
N VAL A 141 7.46 0.18 -9.40
CA VAL A 141 8.20 1.42 -9.64
C VAL A 141 7.73 2.46 -8.65
N ASP A 142 8.67 3.20 -8.06
CA ASP A 142 8.38 4.34 -7.20
C ASP A 142 8.57 5.62 -8.03
N VAL A 143 7.48 6.36 -8.24
CA VAL A 143 7.51 7.66 -8.91
C VAL A 143 7.58 8.74 -7.85
N VAL A 144 8.64 9.54 -7.87
CA VAL A 144 8.87 10.61 -6.89
C VAL A 144 8.63 11.97 -7.56
N LEU A 145 7.73 12.76 -6.98
CA LEU A 145 7.37 14.10 -7.43
C LEU A 145 7.79 15.15 -6.40
N ASP A 146 8.22 16.31 -6.86
CA ASP A 146 8.59 17.44 -6.01
C ASP A 146 7.38 18.31 -5.65
N ARG A 147 7.12 18.53 -4.36
CA ARG A 147 5.99 19.31 -3.86
C ARG A 147 6.01 20.73 -4.41
N ASP A 148 7.17 21.37 -4.43
CA ASP A 148 7.25 22.78 -4.77
C ASP A 148 7.01 22.97 -6.27
N GLU A 149 7.48 22.04 -7.11
CA GLU A 149 7.13 21.99 -8.54
C GLU A 149 5.63 21.75 -8.76
N LEU A 150 5.00 20.84 -7.99
CA LEU A 150 3.57 20.58 -8.08
C LEU A 150 2.72 21.80 -7.66
N ILE A 151 3.15 22.54 -6.63
CA ILE A 151 2.50 23.76 -6.17
C ILE A 151 2.66 24.88 -7.20
N GLU A 152 3.87 25.10 -7.71
CA GLU A 152 4.16 26.13 -8.71
C GLU A 152 3.40 25.87 -10.03
N GLY A 153 3.34 24.61 -10.46
CA GLY A 153 2.57 24.17 -11.62
C GLY A 153 1.05 24.20 -11.42
N GLY A 154 0.57 24.50 -10.20
CA GLY A 154 -0.85 24.53 -9.86
C GLY A 154 -1.53 23.18 -10.12
N VAL A 155 -0.87 22.08 -9.77
CA VAL A 155 -1.34 20.72 -10.09
C VAL A 155 -2.62 20.39 -9.31
N GLU A 156 -3.69 20.17 -10.07
CA GLU A 156 -5.02 19.80 -9.57
C GLU A 156 -5.34 18.31 -9.84
N LYS A 157 -4.52 17.64 -10.66
CA LYS A 157 -4.72 16.25 -11.05
C LYS A 157 -3.42 15.47 -11.27
N ILE A 158 -3.39 14.21 -10.88
CA ILE A 158 -2.35 13.24 -11.24
C ILE A 158 -3.03 12.06 -11.92
N GLU A 159 -2.62 11.74 -13.14
CA GLU A 159 -3.16 10.63 -13.94
C GLU A 159 -2.11 9.54 -14.12
N PHE A 160 -2.54 8.30 -14.03
CA PHE A 160 -1.72 7.12 -14.26
C PHE A 160 -2.29 6.34 -15.44
N SER A 161 -1.42 6.07 -16.40
CA SER A 161 -1.76 5.36 -17.64
C SER A 161 -0.72 4.32 -17.98
N SER A 162 -1.11 3.31 -18.74
CA SER A 162 -0.19 2.39 -19.42
C SER A 162 -0.64 2.17 -20.86
N LYS A 163 0.23 1.63 -21.69
CA LYS A 163 -0.12 1.32 -23.08
C LYS A 163 -1.24 0.27 -23.16
N ALA A 164 -1.19 -0.77 -22.33
CA ALA A 164 -2.19 -1.83 -22.33
C ALA A 164 -3.54 -1.42 -21.73
N MET A 165 -3.55 -0.57 -20.69
CA MET A 165 -4.78 -0.24 -19.94
C MET A 165 -5.38 1.13 -20.31
N GLY A 166 -4.64 1.98 -21.03
CA GLY A 166 -4.97 3.40 -21.09
C GLY A 166 -4.87 4.04 -19.70
N MET A 167 -5.70 5.05 -19.42
CA MET A 167 -5.78 5.67 -18.09
C MET A 167 -6.51 4.76 -17.10
N PHE A 168 -5.80 4.26 -16.09
CA PHE A 168 -6.33 3.31 -15.10
C PHE A 168 -6.48 3.91 -13.69
N MET A 169 -5.92 5.10 -13.45
CA MET A 169 -6.17 5.87 -12.23
C MET A 169 -6.06 7.37 -12.49
N SER A 170 -6.91 8.13 -11.81
CA SER A 170 -6.96 9.59 -11.88
C SER A 170 -7.20 10.10 -10.46
N LEU A 171 -6.29 10.92 -9.95
CA LEU A 171 -6.35 11.49 -8.61
C LEU A 171 -6.60 12.98 -8.73
N LYS A 172 -7.63 13.51 -8.07
CA LYS A 172 -7.74 14.95 -7.85
C LYS A 172 -6.86 15.35 -6.68
N THR A 173 -6.11 16.43 -6.82
CA THR A 173 -5.10 16.84 -5.84
C THR A 173 -5.40 18.21 -5.25
N LEU A 174 -5.13 18.36 -3.96
CA LEU A 174 -4.98 19.64 -3.29
C LEU A 174 -3.68 19.59 -2.50
N ILE A 175 -2.68 20.33 -2.95
CA ILE A 175 -1.31 20.24 -2.43
C ILE A 175 -0.94 21.60 -1.81
N ASP A 176 -0.46 21.55 -0.58
CA ASP A 176 0.12 22.69 0.12
C ASP A 176 1.49 22.32 0.70
N LYS A 177 2.09 23.25 1.46
CA LYS A 177 3.44 23.05 2.02
C LYS A 177 3.53 21.91 3.05
N GLU A 178 2.43 21.59 3.73
CA GLU A 178 2.37 20.66 4.85
C GLU A 178 1.83 19.29 4.44
N LYS A 179 0.91 19.25 3.48
CA LYS A 179 0.24 18.01 3.03
C LYS A 179 -0.22 18.05 1.58
N ALA A 180 -0.47 16.85 1.06
CA ALA A 180 -1.20 16.64 -0.18
C ALA A 180 -2.45 15.80 0.10
N PHE A 181 -3.60 16.31 -0.33
CA PHE A 181 -4.84 15.54 -0.36
C PHE A 181 -5.03 14.92 -1.74
N PHE A 182 -5.31 13.62 -1.76
CA PHE A 182 -5.66 12.90 -2.97
C PHE A 182 -7.09 12.40 -2.85
N LEU A 183 -7.91 12.69 -3.84
CA LEU A 183 -9.27 12.20 -3.96
C LEU A 183 -9.36 11.26 -5.16
N ILE A 184 -9.78 10.02 -4.91
CA ILE A 184 -10.03 9.00 -5.92
C ILE A 184 -11.49 9.13 -6.35
N PRO A 185 -11.80 9.47 -7.61
CA PRO A 185 -13.16 9.53 -8.11
C PRO A 185 -13.75 8.11 -8.19
N VAL A 186 -14.82 7.87 -7.42
CA VAL A 186 -15.48 6.56 -7.23
C VAL A 186 -16.01 5.94 -8.52
N GLN A 187 -16.30 6.76 -9.52
CA GLN A 187 -16.95 6.34 -10.75
C GLN A 187 -15.98 5.78 -11.80
N GLU A 188 -14.67 5.98 -11.66
CA GLU A 188 -13.73 5.72 -12.75
C GLU A 188 -13.02 4.37 -12.65
N ASN A 189 -12.69 3.84 -11.45
CA ASN A 189 -11.85 2.63 -11.35
C ASN A 189 -11.98 1.86 -10.02
N ILE A 190 -12.93 0.93 -9.90
CA ILE A 190 -13.11 0.12 -8.66
C ILE A 190 -12.06 -1.01 -8.56
N ASN A 191 -11.53 -1.49 -9.68
CA ASN A 191 -10.65 -2.67 -9.71
C ASN A 191 -9.16 -2.36 -9.41
N THR A 192 -8.74 -1.09 -9.49
CA THR A 192 -7.34 -0.67 -9.30
C THR A 192 -7.09 0.06 -7.97
N VAL A 193 -8.12 0.12 -7.11
CA VAL A 193 -8.03 0.74 -5.78
C VAL A 193 -7.88 -0.37 -4.73
N PRO A 194 -6.87 -0.32 -3.84
CA PRO A 194 -6.76 -1.26 -2.73
C PRO A 194 -8.08 -1.38 -1.97
N THR A 195 -8.54 -2.61 -1.74
CA THR A 195 -9.83 -2.89 -1.09
C THR A 195 -9.97 -2.18 0.26
N SER A 196 -8.87 -1.95 0.98
CA SER A 196 -8.83 -1.18 2.23
C SER A 196 -9.28 0.28 2.11
N LEU A 197 -9.09 0.92 0.94
CA LEU A 197 -9.56 2.28 0.68
C LEU A 197 -11.06 2.30 0.34
N LEU A 198 -11.54 1.27 -0.38
CA LEU A 198 -12.95 1.13 -0.75
C LEU A 198 -13.83 0.76 0.46
N LEU A 199 -13.35 -0.14 1.33
CA LEU A 199 -14.10 -0.67 2.48
C LEU A 199 -14.41 0.40 3.55
N ASN A 200 -13.62 1.47 3.62
CA ASN A 200 -13.81 2.54 4.59
C ASN A 200 -14.72 3.68 4.08
N GLY A 201 -15.24 3.60 2.85
CA GLY A 201 -16.07 4.65 2.24
C GLY A 201 -15.36 6.00 2.07
N LYS A 202 -14.04 6.03 2.26
CA LYS A 202 -13.20 7.23 2.20
C LYS A 202 -12.32 7.10 0.96
N ASN A 203 -12.80 7.59 -0.17
CA ASN A 203 -12.01 7.69 -1.41
C ASN A 203 -11.02 8.85 -1.36
N LYS A 204 -10.42 9.10 -0.20
CA LYS A 204 -9.50 10.20 0.05
C LYS A 204 -8.31 9.73 0.86
N TYR A 205 -7.14 10.24 0.51
CA TYR A 205 -5.89 10.02 1.21
C TYR A 205 -5.25 11.37 1.54
N THR A 206 -4.51 11.44 2.65
CA THR A 206 -3.74 12.62 3.04
C THR A 206 -2.29 12.20 3.23
N TYR A 207 -1.42 12.71 2.38
CA TYR A 207 0.02 12.57 2.51
C TYR A 207 0.55 13.75 3.32
N TRP A 208 1.25 13.48 4.41
CA TRP A 208 1.88 14.51 5.23
C TRP A 208 3.38 14.58 4.92
N PHE A 209 3.85 15.78 4.58
CA PHE A 209 5.28 16.08 4.40
C PHE A 209 5.94 16.17 5.78
N PHE A 210 6.18 15.01 6.38
CA PHE A 210 6.87 14.93 7.66
C PHE A 210 8.30 15.47 7.56
N PRO A 211 8.77 16.25 8.54
CA PRO A 211 10.18 16.60 8.67
C PRO A 211 11.06 15.34 8.71
N GLU A 212 12.29 15.43 8.19
CA GLU A 212 13.26 14.32 8.19
C GLU A 212 13.49 13.69 9.58
N ASN A 213 13.44 14.49 10.64
CA ASN A 213 13.60 14.06 12.03
C ASN A 213 12.29 13.58 12.69
N THR A 214 11.28 13.21 11.91
CA THR A 214 10.03 12.67 12.48
C THR A 214 10.25 11.23 12.96
N VAL A 215 9.75 10.94 14.16
CA VAL A 215 9.77 9.61 14.78
C VAL A 215 8.36 9.20 15.21
N VAL A 216 8.14 7.90 15.29
CA VAL A 216 6.91 7.29 15.77
C VAL A 216 7.17 6.65 17.12
N LEU A 217 6.44 7.09 18.14
CA LEU A 217 6.37 6.41 19.43
C LEU A 217 5.20 5.47 19.46
N TYR A 218 5.42 4.23 19.88
CA TYR A 218 4.37 3.22 19.90
C TYR A 218 4.61 2.14 20.94
N ASN A 219 3.53 1.45 21.29
CA ASN A 219 3.51 0.17 21.98
C ASN A 219 2.21 -0.55 21.62
N GLU A 220 2.31 -1.69 20.95
CA GLU A 220 1.16 -2.46 20.43
C GLU A 220 0.18 -2.95 21.52
N THR A 221 0.66 -3.05 22.77
CA THR A 221 -0.14 -3.47 23.93
C THR A 221 -0.82 -2.31 24.65
N LEU A 222 -0.53 -1.05 24.26
CA LEU A 222 -1.10 0.13 24.91
C LEU A 222 -2.29 0.67 24.14
N GLU A 223 -3.40 0.83 24.85
CA GLU A 223 -4.51 1.64 24.37
C GLU A 223 -4.18 3.13 24.58
N ILE A 224 -4.17 3.89 23.49
CA ILE A 224 -3.93 5.33 23.53
C ILE A 224 -5.27 6.06 23.72
N ASN A 225 -5.61 6.27 24.98
CA ASN A 225 -6.64 7.23 25.41
C ASN A 225 -6.00 8.59 25.78
N ASP A 226 -6.81 9.61 26.05
CA ASP A 226 -6.32 10.97 26.35
C ASP A 226 -5.28 11.00 27.49
N HIS A 227 -5.50 10.22 28.55
CA HIS A 227 -4.58 10.14 29.69
C HIS A 227 -3.23 9.50 29.30
N THR A 228 -3.27 8.40 28.56
CA THR A 228 -2.06 7.69 28.10
C THR A 228 -1.32 8.52 27.06
N ALA A 229 -2.03 9.16 26.14
CA ALA A 229 -1.48 10.09 25.16
C ALA A 229 -0.76 11.26 25.83
N GLN A 230 -1.33 11.82 26.90
CA GLN A 230 -0.70 12.88 27.68
C GLN A 230 0.59 12.37 28.36
N LYS A 231 0.56 11.20 29.01
CA LYS A 231 1.76 10.60 29.62
C LYS A 231 2.87 10.31 28.61
N ILE A 232 2.53 9.79 27.43
CA ILE A 232 3.49 9.60 26.32
C ILE A 232 4.04 10.94 25.85
N SER A 233 3.20 11.95 25.68
CA SER A 233 3.63 13.29 25.23
C SER A 233 4.56 13.95 26.23
N ASP A 234 4.28 13.86 27.53
CA ASP A 234 5.16 14.40 28.57
C ASP A 234 6.49 13.62 28.65
N PHE A 235 6.44 12.31 28.47
CA PHE A 235 7.63 11.46 28.38
C PHE A 235 8.51 11.81 27.18
N ALA A 236 7.89 12.09 26.04
CA ALA A 236 8.54 12.49 24.79
C ALA A 236 9.17 13.88 24.90
N ARG A 237 8.43 14.87 25.43
CA ARG A 237 8.93 16.25 25.63
C ARG A 237 10.16 16.32 26.51
N ARG A 238 10.22 15.52 27.59
CA ARG A 238 11.42 15.40 28.44
C ARG A 238 12.66 14.87 27.71
N ARG A 239 12.49 14.36 26.50
CA ARG A 239 13.55 13.81 25.63
C ARG A 239 13.78 14.68 24.38
N GLY A 240 13.25 15.91 24.33
CA GLY A 240 13.43 16.78 23.15
C GLY A 240 12.55 16.39 21.97
N LEU A 241 11.54 15.55 22.18
CA LEU A 241 10.55 15.21 21.16
C LEU A 241 9.31 16.09 21.30
N VAL A 242 8.87 16.70 20.19
CA VAL A 242 7.69 17.56 20.14
C VAL A 242 6.57 16.87 19.38
N PRO A 243 5.33 16.79 19.90
CA PRO A 243 4.21 16.21 19.18
C PRO A 243 4.05 16.82 17.79
N ILE A 244 3.86 15.99 16.76
CA ILE A 244 3.75 16.48 15.39
C ILE A 244 2.55 17.43 15.19
N THR A 245 1.53 17.30 16.03
CA THR A 245 0.33 18.15 16.05
C THR A 245 0.63 19.60 16.41
N GLU A 246 1.78 19.89 17.03
CA GLU A 246 2.21 21.28 17.26
C GLU A 246 2.65 21.96 15.96
N LYS A 247 3.18 21.19 14.99
CA LYS A 247 3.50 21.66 13.63
C LYS A 247 2.28 21.57 12.70
N TYR A 248 1.59 20.43 12.72
CA TYR A 248 0.46 20.11 11.86
C TYR A 248 -0.82 19.98 12.70
N LYS A 249 -1.51 21.10 12.95
CA LYS A 249 -2.67 21.14 13.87
C LYS A 249 -3.79 20.17 13.49
N ASP A 250 -3.97 19.90 12.21
CA ASP A 250 -5.00 19.00 11.69
C ASP A 250 -4.53 17.54 11.58
N PHE A 251 -3.29 17.23 11.98
CA PHE A 251 -2.75 15.88 11.89
C PHE A 251 -3.55 14.90 12.77
N ARG A 252 -3.92 13.77 12.18
CA ARG A 252 -4.61 12.67 12.88
C ARG A 252 -4.04 11.35 12.41
N THR A 253 -3.72 10.49 13.36
CA THR A 253 -3.32 9.12 13.08
C THR A 253 -4.51 8.32 12.52
N HIS A 254 -4.29 7.48 11.52
CA HIS A 254 -5.31 6.57 11.00
C HIS A 254 -5.80 5.62 12.10
N ASP A 255 -7.09 5.27 12.09
CA ASP A 255 -7.69 4.29 13.01
C ASP A 255 -6.94 2.94 13.14
N GLY A 256 -6.34 2.40 12.07
CA GLY A 256 -5.52 1.18 12.16
C GLY A 256 -4.18 1.37 12.89
N ASN A 257 -3.78 2.63 13.10
CA ASN A 257 -2.53 3.04 13.74
C ASN A 257 -2.77 3.67 15.12
N ARG A 258 -3.90 3.40 15.79
CA ARG A 258 -4.27 4.00 17.09
C ARG A 258 -3.25 3.83 18.21
N HIS A 259 -2.34 2.86 18.11
CA HIS A 259 -1.25 2.62 19.07
C HIS A 259 0.03 3.42 18.74
N LYS A 260 -0.01 4.31 17.73
CA LYS A 260 1.11 5.12 17.27
C LYS A 260 0.86 6.62 17.50
N MET A 261 1.90 7.31 17.94
CA MET A 261 1.94 8.76 18.07
C MET A 261 3.20 9.30 17.38
N TYR A 262 3.08 10.44 16.71
CA TYR A 262 4.12 11.00 15.86
C TYR A 262 4.74 12.23 16.52
N PHE A 263 6.06 12.32 16.47
CA PHE A 263 6.84 13.39 17.11
C PHE A 263 7.96 13.86 16.19
N ILE A 264 8.37 15.11 16.38
CA ILE A 264 9.53 15.72 15.74
C ILE A 264 10.67 15.68 16.76
N ASP A 265 11.79 15.06 16.39
CA ASP A 265 13.01 14.99 17.19
C ASP A 265 13.86 16.25 17.00
N VAL A 266 13.55 17.30 17.77
CA VAL A 266 14.07 18.66 17.56
C VAL A 266 15.59 18.72 17.63
N ASP A 267 16.18 17.98 18.55
CA ASP A 267 17.63 17.95 18.76
C ASP A 267 18.32 16.91 17.87
N GLY A 268 17.54 16.15 17.09
CA GLY A 268 18.03 15.05 16.28
C GLY A 268 18.69 13.96 17.12
N ALA A 269 18.27 13.75 18.37
CA ALA A 269 18.94 12.82 19.28
C ALA A 269 18.68 11.35 18.94
N TYR A 270 17.58 11.03 18.27
CA TYR A 270 17.08 9.67 18.05
C TYR A 270 16.93 9.31 16.58
N ALA A 271 16.37 10.19 15.74
CA ALA A 271 16.00 9.86 14.36
C ALA A 271 17.20 9.35 13.54
N HIS A 272 18.38 9.96 13.69
CA HIS A 272 19.60 9.56 12.98
C HIS A 272 20.17 8.20 13.42
N GLN A 273 19.79 7.71 14.60
CA GLN A 273 20.28 6.42 15.13
C GLN A 273 19.49 5.24 14.57
N ILE A 274 18.28 5.47 14.05
CA ILE A 274 17.37 4.43 13.58
C ILE A 274 17.62 4.20 12.09
N LYS A 275 18.00 2.98 11.70
CA LYS A 275 18.25 2.64 10.30
C LYS A 275 17.14 1.77 9.74
N GLY A 276 16.56 2.18 8.60
CA GLY A 276 15.51 1.40 7.93
C GLY A 276 14.29 1.18 8.83
N GLU A 277 13.91 -0.09 9.01
CA GLU A 277 12.74 -0.50 9.82
C GLU A 277 13.11 -0.86 11.27
N GLU A 278 14.32 -0.53 11.72
CA GLU A 278 14.75 -0.81 13.09
C GLU A 278 13.85 -0.16 14.14
N VAL A 279 13.75 -0.85 15.27
CA VAL A 279 12.96 -0.43 16.42
C VAL A 279 13.89 -0.30 17.62
N MET A 280 13.83 0.84 18.30
CA MET A 280 14.61 1.09 19.51
C MET A 280 13.68 1.27 20.71
N THR A 281 14.08 0.76 21.87
CA THR A 281 13.38 1.05 23.13
C THR A 281 13.81 2.42 23.65
N LEU A 282 12.88 3.38 23.70
CA LEU A 282 13.16 4.75 24.16
C LEU A 282 13.15 4.87 25.71
N GLY A 283 12.43 3.98 26.37
CA GLY A 283 12.33 3.91 27.83
C GLY A 283 10.98 3.36 28.28
N ASN A 284 10.59 3.68 29.51
CA ASN A 284 9.30 3.24 30.07
C ASN A 284 8.46 4.43 30.55
N ILE A 285 7.15 4.33 30.39
CA ILE A 285 6.17 5.17 31.08
C ILE A 285 5.51 4.39 32.22
N GLU A 286 5.02 5.09 33.24
CA GLU A 286 4.28 4.48 34.34
C GLU A 286 2.78 4.72 34.15
N LEU A 287 2.03 3.62 34.00
CA LEU A 287 0.58 3.62 33.86
C LEU A 287 -0.06 2.89 35.05
N ASP A 288 -1.23 3.34 35.45
CA ASP A 288 -1.99 2.71 36.53
C ASP A 288 -2.84 1.58 35.93
N GLU A 289 -2.57 0.34 36.33
CA GLU A 289 -3.31 -0.83 35.86
C GLU A 289 -4.19 -1.41 36.97
N ILE A 290 -5.39 -1.84 36.60
CA ILE A 290 -6.33 -2.50 37.51
C ILE A 290 -6.06 -4.01 37.47
N TYR A 291 -5.69 -4.57 38.62
CA TYR A 291 -5.52 -6.00 38.80
C TYR A 291 -6.70 -6.57 39.58
N HIS A 292 -7.31 -7.64 39.06
CA HIS A 292 -8.36 -8.36 39.76
C HIS A 292 -7.73 -9.43 40.66
N THR A 293 -7.82 -9.23 41.97
CA THR A 293 -7.32 -10.16 42.99
C THR A 293 -8.48 -10.81 43.74
N ALA A 294 -8.20 -11.85 44.55
CA ALA A 294 -9.20 -12.47 45.42
C ALA A 294 -9.87 -11.48 46.40
N SER A 295 -9.22 -10.35 46.70
CA SER A 295 -9.72 -9.29 47.59
C SER A 295 -10.44 -8.15 46.86
N GLY A 296 -10.60 -8.25 45.53
CA GLY A 296 -11.20 -7.21 44.68
C GLY A 296 -10.21 -6.57 43.71
N ALA A 297 -10.67 -5.52 43.03
CA ALA A 297 -9.87 -4.76 42.07
C ALA A 297 -8.88 -3.83 42.80
N VAL A 298 -7.60 -3.92 42.46
CA VAL A 298 -6.52 -3.09 43.04
C VAL A 298 -5.77 -2.41 41.91
N THR A 299 -5.63 -1.09 42.00
CA THR A 299 -4.83 -0.30 41.05
C THR A 299 -3.36 -0.34 41.47
N LYS A 300 -2.45 -0.67 40.55
CA LYS A 300 -1.01 -0.62 40.78
C LYS A 300 -0.29 0.04 39.61
N PRO A 301 0.79 0.80 39.86
CA PRO A 301 1.62 1.35 38.80
C PRO A 301 2.36 0.21 38.08
N SER A 302 2.38 0.30 36.75
CA SER A 302 2.98 -0.66 35.83
C SER A 302 3.89 0.08 34.86
N LYS A 303 5.10 -0.43 34.66
CA LYS A 303 6.08 0.15 33.73
C LYS A 303 5.85 -0.44 32.35
N LYS A 304 5.56 0.43 31.38
CA LYS A 304 5.29 0.04 30.01
C LYS A 304 6.36 0.60 29.09
N PRO A 305 7.03 -0.24 28.29
CA PRO A 305 8.05 0.24 27.38
C PRO A 305 7.42 1.12 26.29
N ILE A 306 8.15 2.13 25.86
CA ILE A 306 7.82 2.94 24.69
C ILE A 306 8.92 2.71 23.67
N TYR A 307 8.51 2.28 22.49
CA TYR A 307 9.41 2.06 21.37
C TYR A 307 9.40 3.26 20.45
N VAL A 308 10.51 3.47 19.75
CA VAL A 308 10.70 4.51 18.75
C VAL A 308 11.18 3.88 17.44
N LYS A 309 10.61 4.33 16.33
CA LYS A 309 11.02 3.98 14.97
C LYS A 309 10.83 5.17 14.03
N LEU A 310 11.36 5.08 12.81
CA LEU A 310 10.99 6.01 11.75
C LEU A 310 9.57 5.71 11.24
N PRO A 311 8.84 6.72 10.71
CA PRO A 311 7.57 6.48 10.02
C PRO A 311 7.74 5.42 8.92
N GLY A 312 6.86 4.41 8.93
CA GLY A 312 6.89 3.35 7.94
C GLY A 312 6.53 3.85 6.54
N VAL A 313 6.85 3.02 5.53
CA VAL A 313 6.57 3.31 4.11
C VAL A 313 5.11 3.68 3.85
N TYR A 314 4.18 3.10 4.63
CA TYR A 314 2.73 3.28 4.48
C TYR A 314 2.07 4.05 5.65
N ASP A 315 2.87 4.69 6.52
CA ASP A 315 2.37 5.45 7.70
C ASP A 315 1.90 6.89 7.37
#